data_AF-A0A820JCD1-F1
#
_entry.id   AF-A0A820JCD1-F1
#
_cell.length_a   1.000
_cell.length_b   1.000
_cell.length_c   1.000
_cell.angle_alpha   90.00
_cell.angle_beta   90.00
_cell.angle_gamma   90.00
#
_symmetry.space_group_name_H-M   'P 1'
#
loop_
_entity.id
_entity.type
_entity.pdbx_description
1 polymer ?
#
loop_
_entity_poly.entity_id
_entity_poly.type
_entity_poly.pdbx_seq_one_letter_code
_entity_poly.pdbx_strand_id
1 'polypeptide(L)'
;MICSPKESNVINVTERTSSMFTALITYDCSFMNVSDLKVDSNTSANCSTNQSLSNDNSSSEVNVTCHNIENKAGRNFEFTLSQNNSNQFINTTTFNVTLKPLPLNTWADITITVDTNLTSASISILNCEKIAEQEKFMFACDSSNKSSMSSLINCSHKCVNLLPGSSYEASLIRLPITIDDKKDDTFPEENITRKYTIDLDKITNLTFDGSLTENGIAVIRFNHPRGHYNELRFSCNVQDLNCFRFDQSLTNHTTNCSNCSFFSVPKVVRGVKYTCQASTIKAGFKDVASDELQFNTGE
;
A
#
# COMPACT_ATOMS: atom_id res chain seq x y z
N MET A 1 46.23 29.20 10.85
CA MET A 1 45.04 29.98 10.41
C MET A 1 44.11 28.98 9.76
N ILE A 2 42.92 28.79 10.31
CA ILE A 2 42.03 27.65 10.03
C ILE A 2 40.93 28.14 9.08
N CYS A 3 40.56 27.33 8.07
CA CYS A 3 39.31 27.52 7.36
C CYS A 3 38.15 27.37 8.36
N SER A 4 37.59 28.49 8.78
CA SER A 4 36.45 28.47 9.69
C SER A 4 35.18 28.23 8.87
N PRO A 5 34.43 27.15 9.12
CA PRO A 5 33.12 26.99 8.51
C PRO A 5 32.27 28.20 8.93
N LYS A 6 31.65 28.90 7.97
CA LYS A 6 30.62 29.89 8.31
C LYS A 6 29.51 29.13 9.02
N GLU A 7 29.29 29.46 10.30
CA GLU A 7 28.44 28.69 11.20
C GLU A 7 27.00 28.55 10.66
N SER A 8 26.54 27.29 10.65
CA SER A 8 25.18 26.81 10.32
C SER A 8 24.71 26.99 8.87
N ASN A 9 24.51 25.87 8.16
CA ASN A 9 24.00 25.70 6.77
C ASN A 9 25.04 25.66 5.62
N VAL A 10 26.18 25.02 5.83
CA VAL A 10 27.23 24.90 4.80
C VAL A 10 26.91 23.87 3.71
N ILE A 11 26.20 22.77 4.03
CA ILE A 11 25.81 21.77 3.03
C ILE A 11 24.32 21.86 2.72
N ASN A 12 23.99 22.07 1.45
CA ASN A 12 22.63 22.02 0.94
C ASN A 12 22.45 20.85 -0.04
N VAL A 13 21.59 19.89 0.28
CA VAL A 13 21.24 18.80 -0.64
C VAL A 13 20.30 19.36 -1.72
N THR A 14 20.79 19.46 -2.94
CA THR A 14 20.07 20.08 -4.07
C THR A 14 19.24 19.07 -4.85
N GLU A 15 19.68 17.82 -4.89
CA GLU A 15 18.99 16.73 -5.57
C GLU A 15 19.14 15.44 -4.79
N ARG A 16 18.10 14.62 -4.79
CA ARG A 16 18.17 13.29 -4.19
C ARG A 16 17.24 12.28 -4.85
N THR A 17 17.80 11.10 -5.07
CA THR A 17 17.11 9.86 -5.39
C THR A 17 17.41 8.81 -4.31
N SER A 18 16.97 7.57 -4.51
CA SER A 18 17.24 6.47 -3.59
C SER A 18 18.67 5.96 -3.63
N SER A 19 19.34 6.12 -4.78
CA SER A 19 20.70 5.62 -5.02
C SER A 19 21.71 6.74 -5.15
N MET A 20 21.28 8.00 -5.24
CA MET A 20 22.15 9.15 -5.43
C MET A 20 21.68 10.38 -4.64
N PHE A 21 22.62 11.22 -4.22
CA PHE A 21 22.31 12.62 -3.89
C PHE A 21 23.40 13.56 -4.42
N THR A 22 22.99 14.80 -4.63
CA THR A 22 23.87 15.92 -4.97
C THR A 22 23.74 16.97 -3.88
N ALA A 23 24.87 17.50 -3.42
CA ALA A 23 24.90 18.54 -2.40
C ALA A 23 25.93 19.62 -2.71
N LEU A 24 25.58 20.85 -2.37
CA LEU A 24 26.42 22.03 -2.50
C LEU A 24 27.02 22.38 -1.14
N ILE A 25 28.35 22.38 -1.06
CA ILE A 25 29.12 22.77 0.13
C ILE A 25 29.66 24.18 -0.08
N THR A 26 29.19 25.14 0.71
CA THR A 26 29.66 26.55 0.64
C THR A 26 30.67 26.83 1.75
N TYR A 27 31.92 27.15 1.39
CA TYR A 27 32.99 27.38 2.35
C TYR A 27 33.63 28.76 2.15
N ASP A 28 34.10 29.35 3.25
CA ASP A 28 34.80 30.62 3.24
C ASP A 28 36.28 30.38 3.48
N CYS A 29 37.03 30.34 2.38
CA CYS A 29 38.46 30.19 2.44
C CYS A 29 39.13 31.09 1.41
N SER A 30 39.01 32.40 1.65
CA SER A 30 39.61 33.51 0.88
C SER A 30 41.12 33.40 0.61
N PHE A 31 41.81 32.38 1.15
CA PHE A 31 43.25 32.14 1.01
C PHE A 31 43.61 30.77 0.43
N MET A 32 42.63 29.89 0.15
CA MET A 32 42.92 28.57 -0.43
C MET A 32 42.82 28.61 -1.94
N ASN A 33 43.89 28.15 -2.60
CA ASN A 33 43.85 27.90 -4.03
C ASN A 33 43.01 26.63 -4.27
N VAL A 34 42.01 26.75 -5.14
CA VAL A 34 41.08 25.66 -5.45
C VAL A 34 41.77 24.47 -6.10
N SER A 35 42.90 24.67 -6.79
CA SER A 35 43.71 23.57 -7.32
C SER A 35 44.29 22.66 -6.24
N ASP A 36 44.44 23.17 -5.02
CA ASP A 36 45.11 22.48 -3.91
C ASP A 36 44.09 21.82 -2.96
N LEU A 37 42.80 21.96 -3.28
CA LEU A 37 41.71 21.42 -2.49
C LEU A 37 41.37 20.01 -2.89
N LYS A 38 41.31 19.15 -1.88
CA LYS A 38 40.85 17.78 -2.00
C LYS A 38 39.65 17.57 -1.08
N VAL A 39 38.61 16.94 -1.61
CA VAL A 39 37.46 16.50 -0.82
C VAL A 39 37.57 15.00 -0.64
N ASP A 40 37.72 14.57 0.60
CA ASP A 40 37.73 13.17 0.96
C ASP A 40 36.38 12.82 1.61
N SER A 41 35.74 11.76 1.10
CA SER A 41 34.55 11.14 1.72
C SER A 41 35.02 9.94 2.52
N ASN A 42 34.65 9.87 3.81
CA ASN A 42 34.96 8.72 4.66
C ASN A 42 33.83 7.66 4.63
N THR A 43 32.91 7.77 3.67
CA THR A 43 31.77 6.86 3.55
C THR A 43 32.03 5.78 2.50
N SER A 44 31.38 4.62 2.64
CA SER A 44 31.43 3.55 1.64
C SER A 44 30.71 3.91 0.33
N ALA A 45 30.10 5.09 0.24
CA ALA A 45 29.41 5.58 -0.93
C ALA A 45 30.41 6.14 -1.95
N ASN A 46 30.15 5.91 -3.24
CA ASN A 46 31.03 6.40 -4.30
C ASN A 46 30.72 7.88 -4.56
N CYS A 47 31.49 8.77 -3.93
CA CYS A 47 31.31 10.21 -4.03
C CYS A 47 32.34 10.83 -4.98
N SER A 48 31.86 11.58 -5.97
CA SER A 48 32.67 12.45 -6.81
C SER A 48 32.46 13.91 -6.40
N THR A 49 33.47 14.74 -6.63
CA THR A 49 33.41 16.16 -6.31
C THR A 49 33.84 16.99 -7.50
N ASN A 50 33.07 18.03 -7.79
CA ASN A 50 33.36 19.03 -8.81
C ASN A 50 33.37 20.39 -8.12
N GLN A 51 34.51 21.06 -8.16
CA GLN A 51 34.71 22.34 -7.50
C GLN A 51 34.39 23.48 -8.46
N SER A 52 33.73 24.52 -7.95
CA SER A 52 33.46 25.74 -8.72
C SER A 52 33.71 26.97 -7.85
N LEU A 53 34.41 27.95 -8.42
CA LEU A 53 34.58 29.27 -7.82
C LEU A 53 33.37 30.13 -8.19
N SER A 54 32.68 30.68 -7.20
CA SER A 54 31.77 31.79 -7.46
C SER A 54 32.61 33.05 -7.74
N ASN A 55 32.22 33.83 -8.75
CA ASN A 55 32.91 35.07 -9.13
C ASN A 55 32.73 36.19 -8.10
N ASP A 56 31.84 36.01 -7.12
CA ASP A 56 31.68 36.93 -5.99
C ASP A 56 32.70 36.52 -4.92
N ASN A 57 33.76 37.33 -4.76
CA ASN A 57 34.97 37.17 -3.93
C ASN A 57 34.80 36.80 -2.42
N SER A 58 33.66 36.25 -2.00
CA SER A 58 33.28 36.00 -0.61
C SER A 58 32.89 34.55 -0.28
N SER A 59 32.80 33.64 -1.25
CA SER A 59 32.47 32.22 -1.01
C SER A 59 32.87 31.30 -2.15
N SER A 60 33.44 30.15 -1.81
CA SER A 60 33.72 29.07 -2.75
C SER A 60 32.75 27.92 -2.56
N GLU A 61 32.50 27.17 -3.63
CA GLU A 61 31.52 26.08 -3.63
C GLU A 61 32.15 24.77 -4.10
N VAL A 62 31.77 23.67 -3.43
CA VAL A 62 32.02 22.31 -3.94
C VAL A 62 30.68 21.64 -4.17
N ASN A 63 30.49 21.14 -5.39
CA ASN A 63 29.41 20.23 -5.68
C ASN A 63 29.88 18.79 -5.44
N VAL A 64 29.14 18.05 -4.62
CA VAL A 64 29.43 16.66 -4.29
C VAL A 64 28.28 15.80 -4.76
N THR A 65 28.58 14.78 -5.56
CA THR A 65 27.59 13.79 -6.01
C THR A 65 28.00 12.42 -5.49
N CYS A 66 27.17 11.84 -4.64
CA CYS A 66 27.37 10.50 -4.10
C CYS A 66 26.40 9.50 -4.69
N HIS A 67 26.91 8.31 -5.02
CA HIS A 67 26.16 7.17 -5.54
C HIS A 67 26.21 6.01 -4.55
N ASN A 68 25.36 5.00 -4.78
CA ASN A 68 25.23 3.79 -3.97
C ASN A 68 24.86 4.11 -2.51
N ILE A 69 23.90 5.01 -2.34
CA ILE A 69 23.39 5.45 -1.02
C ILE A 69 22.10 4.73 -0.60
N GLU A 70 21.80 3.59 -1.22
CA GLU A 70 20.63 2.78 -0.86
C GLU A 70 20.68 2.39 0.62
N ASN A 71 19.56 2.52 1.32
CA ASN A 71 19.46 2.22 2.76
C ASN A 71 20.49 3.00 3.61
N LYS A 72 20.69 4.28 3.26
CA LYS A 72 21.49 5.24 4.03
C LYS A 72 20.70 6.47 4.47
N ALA A 73 19.37 6.40 4.50
CA ALA A 73 18.58 7.52 5.02
C ALA A 73 18.77 7.63 6.54
N GLY A 74 18.75 8.85 7.07
CA GLY A 74 19.05 9.11 8.48
C GLY A 74 20.51 8.92 8.91
N ARG A 75 21.38 8.48 7.98
CA ARG A 75 22.82 8.41 8.22
C ARG A 75 23.51 9.71 7.86
N ASN A 76 24.65 9.94 8.50
CA ASN A 76 25.51 11.07 8.21
C ASN A 76 26.52 10.71 7.13
N PHE A 77 26.71 11.65 6.21
CA PHE A 77 27.78 11.62 5.23
C PHE A 77 28.78 12.69 5.61
N GLU A 78 30.02 12.23 5.80
CA GLU A 78 31.13 13.06 6.23
C GLU A 78 32.02 13.40 5.03
N PHE A 79 32.25 14.69 4.84
CA PHE A 79 33.13 15.24 3.82
C PHE A 79 34.22 16.07 4.48
N THR A 80 35.47 15.73 4.20
CA THR A 80 36.62 16.49 4.69
C THR A 80 37.22 17.28 3.54
N LEU A 81 37.20 18.61 3.66
CA LEU A 81 38.02 19.48 2.82
C LEU A 81 39.43 19.52 3.39
N SER A 82 40.42 19.18 2.56
CA SER A 82 41.83 19.26 2.90
C SER A 82 42.59 20.07 1.85
N GLN A 83 43.59 20.84 2.30
CA GLN A 83 44.50 21.56 1.42
C GLN A 83 45.87 20.90 1.44
N ASN A 84 46.41 20.60 0.27
CA ASN A 84 47.78 20.12 0.11
C ASN A 84 48.58 21.10 -0.76
N ASN A 85 49.43 21.90 -0.12
CA ASN A 85 50.35 22.78 -0.83
C ASN A 85 51.76 22.19 -0.72
N SER A 86 52.26 21.65 -1.84
CA SER A 86 53.66 21.21 -2.04
C SER A 86 54.38 20.69 -0.78
N ASN A 87 53.82 19.63 -0.16
CA ASN A 87 54.34 18.89 1.01
C ASN A 87 54.02 19.44 2.41
N GLN A 88 53.12 20.42 2.56
CA GLN A 88 52.51 20.74 3.85
C GLN A 88 50.98 20.52 3.80
N PHE A 89 50.49 19.71 4.74
CA PHE A 89 49.08 19.54 5.02
C PHE A 89 48.63 20.67 5.94
N ILE A 90 47.88 21.63 5.41
CA ILE A 90 47.77 22.93 6.08
C ILE A 90 46.48 23.07 6.90
N ASN A 91 45.36 22.43 6.56
CA ASN A 91 44.14 22.38 7.39
C ASN A 91 43.15 21.32 6.91
N THR A 92 42.30 20.84 7.82
CA THR A 92 41.08 20.09 7.51
C THR A 92 39.85 20.76 8.08
N THR A 93 38.78 20.77 7.31
CA THR A 93 37.44 21.09 7.80
C THR A 93 36.50 19.95 7.41
N THR A 94 35.79 19.42 8.40
CA THR A 94 34.86 18.32 8.23
C THR A 94 33.43 18.83 8.24
N PHE A 95 32.64 18.35 7.28
CA PHE A 95 31.23 18.68 7.13
C PHE A 95 30.40 17.41 7.17
N ASN A 96 29.30 17.45 7.90
CA ASN A 96 28.35 16.36 7.99
C ASN A 96 27.03 16.76 7.36
N VAL A 97 26.45 15.84 6.60
CA VAL A 97 25.08 15.97 6.10
C VAL A 97 24.27 14.72 6.45
N THR A 98 23.14 14.94 7.10
CA THR A 98 22.18 13.88 7.40
C THR A 98 21.14 13.81 6.30
N LEU A 99 21.04 12.66 5.66
CA LEU A 99 20.12 12.46 4.54
C LEU A 99 18.70 12.14 5.02
N LYS A 100 17.79 13.14 5.02
CA LYS A 100 16.36 12.94 5.35
C LYS A 100 15.66 11.90 4.45
N PRO A 101 14.97 10.88 4.96
CA PRO A 101 14.22 9.95 4.14
C PRO A 101 13.36 10.69 3.11
N LEU A 102 13.39 10.15 1.91
CA LEU A 102 12.80 10.76 0.74
C LEU A 102 11.24 10.48 0.90
N PRO A 103 10.27 11.33 0.49
CA PRO A 103 8.88 11.14 0.92
C PRO A 103 8.20 9.92 0.28
N LEU A 104 7.42 9.15 1.04
CA LEU A 104 6.68 7.98 0.53
C LEU A 104 5.84 8.27 -0.72
N ASN A 105 5.22 9.46 -0.78
CA ASN A 105 4.33 9.87 -1.88
C ASN A 105 5.05 9.99 -3.23
N THR A 106 6.37 10.06 -3.22
CA THR A 106 7.17 10.31 -4.41
C THR A 106 7.37 9.05 -5.27
N TRP A 107 7.18 7.85 -4.72
CA TRP A 107 7.44 6.59 -5.46
C TRP A 107 6.43 5.47 -5.22
N ALA A 108 5.55 5.59 -4.23
CA ALA A 108 4.59 4.54 -3.94
C ALA A 108 3.39 4.60 -4.90
N ASP A 109 3.59 4.12 -6.14
CA ASP A 109 2.47 3.58 -6.91
C ASP A 109 2.07 2.24 -6.28
N ILE A 110 1.22 2.36 -5.26
CA ILE A 110 0.62 1.22 -4.57
C ILE A 110 -0.38 0.59 -5.53
N THR A 111 -0.03 -0.59 -6.03
CA THR A 111 -0.95 -1.42 -6.81
C THR A 111 -1.62 -2.42 -5.90
N ILE A 112 -2.93 -2.58 -6.05
CA ILE A 112 -3.71 -3.57 -5.29
C ILE A 112 -4.34 -4.50 -6.32
N THR A 113 -3.96 -5.77 -6.26
CA THR A 113 -4.49 -6.84 -7.11
C THR A 113 -5.24 -7.84 -6.26
N VAL A 114 -6.53 -8.04 -6.53
CA VAL A 114 -7.33 -9.04 -5.82
C VAL A 114 -7.07 -10.42 -6.43
N ASP A 115 -6.62 -11.37 -5.60
CA ASP A 115 -6.54 -12.79 -5.95
C ASP A 115 -7.94 -13.40 -5.81
N THR A 116 -8.59 -13.52 -6.97
CA THR A 116 -10.02 -13.83 -7.09
C THR A 116 -10.36 -15.25 -6.65
N ASN A 117 -9.37 -16.13 -6.55
CA ASN A 117 -9.54 -17.53 -6.13
C ASN A 117 -9.45 -17.74 -4.62
N LEU A 118 -8.88 -16.78 -3.86
CA LEU A 118 -8.41 -17.02 -2.48
C LEU A 118 -8.83 -15.96 -1.46
N THR A 119 -9.92 -15.21 -1.70
CA THR A 119 -10.41 -14.15 -0.78
C THR A 119 -9.27 -13.28 -0.26
N SER A 120 -8.37 -12.89 -1.15
CA SER A 120 -7.13 -12.20 -0.77
C SER A 120 -6.80 -11.10 -1.76
N ALA A 121 -6.04 -10.12 -1.32
CA ALA A 121 -5.55 -9.03 -2.15
C ALA A 121 -4.05 -8.91 -1.94
N SER A 122 -3.32 -8.89 -3.04
CA SER A 122 -1.90 -8.60 -3.08
C SER A 122 -1.72 -7.11 -3.28
N ILE A 123 -1.11 -6.45 -2.31
CA ILE A 123 -0.63 -5.09 -2.41
C ILE A 123 0.82 -5.16 -2.87
N SER A 124 1.23 -4.37 -3.86
CA SER A 124 2.62 -4.27 -4.29
C SER A 124 3.02 -2.82 -4.51
N ILE A 125 4.29 -2.51 -4.26
CA ILE A 125 4.89 -1.22 -4.57
C ILE A 125 5.73 -1.37 -5.84
N LEU A 126 5.42 -0.59 -6.87
CA LEU A 126 6.24 -0.55 -8.07
C LEU A 126 7.62 0.05 -7.76
N ASN A 127 8.68 -0.52 -8.35
CA ASN A 127 10.07 -0.06 -8.18
C ASN A 127 10.55 0.01 -6.71
N CYS A 128 10.07 -0.87 -5.84
CA CYS A 128 10.43 -0.78 -4.42
C CYS A 128 11.93 -0.94 -4.13
N GLU A 129 12.66 -1.63 -5.02
CA GLU A 129 14.14 -1.70 -5.00
C GLU A 129 14.80 -0.31 -4.99
N LYS A 130 14.11 0.70 -5.52
CA LYS A 130 14.52 2.11 -5.52
C LYS A 130 13.96 2.89 -4.35
N ILE A 131 13.55 2.23 -3.28
CA ILE A 131 13.13 2.90 -2.04
C ILE A 131 14.19 2.57 -0.99
N ALA A 132 14.82 3.60 -0.45
CA ALA A 132 15.78 3.43 0.64
C ALA A 132 15.06 3.02 1.95
N GLU A 133 15.74 2.18 2.75
CA GLU A 133 15.30 1.65 4.04
C GLU A 133 14.07 0.74 3.94
N GLN A 134 14.11 -0.24 3.04
CA GLN A 134 12.98 -1.15 2.84
C GLN A 134 12.54 -1.85 4.12
N GLU A 135 13.52 -2.23 4.95
CA GLU A 135 13.34 -2.85 6.28
C GLU A 135 12.49 -2.02 7.25
N LYS A 136 12.25 -0.74 6.95
CA LYS A 136 11.43 0.18 7.76
C LYS A 136 9.98 0.29 7.26
N PHE A 137 9.59 -0.44 6.21
CA PHE A 137 8.20 -0.43 5.75
C PHE A 137 7.35 -1.50 6.41
N MET A 138 6.09 -1.14 6.65
CA MET A 138 5.03 -2.02 7.09
C MET A 138 3.81 -1.85 6.19
N PHE A 139 3.15 -2.97 5.89
CA PHE A 139 1.85 -2.98 5.25
C PHE A 139 0.78 -3.27 6.30
N ALA A 140 -0.37 -2.59 6.19
CA ALA A 140 -1.56 -2.88 6.97
C ALA A 140 -2.75 -3.12 6.04
N CYS A 141 -3.50 -4.19 6.29
CA CYS A 141 -4.65 -4.63 5.47
C CYS A 141 -6.02 -4.14 5.98
N ASP A 142 -6.06 -3.52 7.16
CA ASP A 142 -7.22 -2.83 7.71
C ASP A 142 -6.75 -1.76 8.70
N SER A 143 -7.45 -0.62 8.72
CA SER A 143 -7.34 0.44 9.73
C SER A 143 -7.55 -0.06 11.17
N SER A 144 -8.36 -1.11 11.35
CA SER A 144 -8.78 -1.62 12.67
C SER A 144 -7.85 -2.69 13.27
N ASN A 145 -7.05 -3.37 12.45
CA ASN A 145 -6.19 -4.48 12.86
C ASN A 145 -4.79 -4.36 12.23
N LYS A 146 -3.91 -3.63 12.91
CA LYS A 146 -2.50 -3.45 12.52
C LYS A 146 -1.71 -4.73 12.80
N SER A 147 -1.78 -5.72 11.92
CA SER A 147 -0.86 -6.87 11.98
C SER A 147 0.42 -6.54 11.21
N SER A 148 1.56 -6.55 11.89
CA SER A 148 2.88 -6.47 11.24
C SER A 148 3.19 -7.76 10.46
N MET A 149 3.91 -7.66 9.35
CA MET A 149 4.38 -8.84 8.62
C MET A 149 5.84 -8.75 8.20
N SER A 150 6.42 -9.93 7.98
CA SER A 150 7.80 -10.31 8.26
C SER A 150 8.71 -10.55 7.05
N SER A 151 8.33 -10.16 5.83
CA SER A 151 9.29 -10.20 4.72
C SER A 151 9.00 -9.17 3.63
N LEU A 152 10.01 -8.36 3.34
CA LEU A 152 9.98 -7.22 2.41
C LEU A 152 10.62 -7.51 1.06
N ILE A 153 11.00 -8.77 0.79
CA ILE A 153 11.87 -9.11 -0.36
C ILE A 153 11.28 -8.64 -1.71
N ASN A 154 9.95 -8.56 -1.84
CA ASN A 154 9.28 -8.08 -3.05
C ASN A 154 8.41 -6.83 -2.85
N CYS A 155 8.50 -6.17 -1.69
CA CYS A 155 7.58 -5.09 -1.25
C CYS A 155 6.13 -5.33 -1.64
N SER A 156 5.72 -6.58 -1.44
CA SER A 156 4.40 -7.07 -1.74
C SER A 156 3.85 -7.75 -0.51
N HIS A 157 2.60 -7.48 -0.20
CA HIS A 157 1.93 -8.05 0.96
C HIS A 157 0.57 -8.61 0.56
N LYS A 158 0.23 -9.79 1.08
CA LYS A 158 -1.03 -10.46 0.77
C LYS A 158 -1.98 -10.34 1.96
N CYS A 159 -3.01 -9.53 1.80
CA CYS A 159 -4.16 -9.49 2.69
C CYS A 159 -5.02 -10.74 2.45
N VAL A 160 -5.42 -11.45 3.49
CA VAL A 160 -6.23 -12.68 3.41
C VAL A 160 -7.55 -12.50 4.15
N ASN A 161 -8.49 -13.43 3.95
CA ASN A 161 -9.82 -13.44 4.58
C ASN A 161 -10.69 -12.22 4.21
N LEU A 162 -10.55 -11.75 2.97
CA LEU A 162 -11.38 -10.68 2.45
C LEU A 162 -12.79 -11.20 2.17
N LEU A 163 -13.77 -10.60 2.82
CA LEU A 163 -15.18 -10.78 2.55
C LEU A 163 -15.55 -10.09 1.22
N PRO A 164 -16.47 -10.67 0.45
CA PRO A 164 -17.07 -9.99 -0.70
C PRO A 164 -17.94 -8.80 -0.26
N GLY A 165 -17.87 -7.67 -0.99
CA GLY A 165 -18.75 -6.50 -0.79
C GLY A 165 -18.32 -5.55 0.34
N SER A 166 -17.26 -5.90 1.07
CA SER A 166 -16.61 -5.02 2.03
C SER A 166 -15.65 -4.05 1.35
N SER A 167 -15.53 -2.88 1.98
CA SER A 167 -14.45 -1.94 1.69
C SER A 167 -13.22 -2.33 2.49
N TYR A 168 -12.06 -2.28 1.84
CA TYR A 168 -10.76 -2.54 2.43
C TYR A 168 -9.89 -1.29 2.40
N GLU A 169 -9.10 -1.09 3.45
CA GLU A 169 -8.12 -0.01 3.52
C GLU A 169 -6.73 -0.62 3.62
N ALA A 170 -5.94 -0.40 2.58
CA ALA A 170 -4.53 -0.78 2.55
C ALA A 170 -3.68 0.44 2.92
N SER A 171 -2.78 0.29 3.88
CA SER A 171 -1.83 1.35 4.24
C SER A 171 -0.40 0.87 4.08
N LEU A 172 0.43 1.75 3.52
CA LEU A 172 1.89 1.64 3.54
C LEU A 172 2.42 2.61 4.58
N ILE A 173 3.08 2.08 5.60
CA ILE A 173 3.60 2.83 6.74
C ILE A 173 5.13 2.73 6.70
N ARG A 174 5.81 3.87 6.75
CA ARG A 174 7.24 3.93 7.06
C ARG A 174 7.41 4.16 8.55
N LEU A 175 8.03 3.22 9.23
CA LEU A 175 8.40 3.35 10.62
C LEU A 175 9.45 4.45 10.83
N PRO A 176 9.55 5.02 12.05
CA PRO A 176 10.58 6.00 12.36
C PRO A 176 11.99 5.52 12.02
N ILE A 177 12.78 6.42 11.42
CA ILE A 177 14.18 6.17 11.06
C ILE A 177 15.08 6.94 12.03
N THR A 178 15.93 6.23 12.75
CA THR A 178 16.90 6.81 13.67
C THR A 178 17.89 7.71 12.93
N ILE A 179 18.21 8.84 13.55
CA ILE A 179 19.23 9.76 13.06
C ILE A 179 20.56 9.46 13.76
N ASP A 180 21.59 9.10 13.00
CA ASP A 180 22.84 8.57 13.59
C ASP A 180 23.67 9.61 14.38
N ASP A 181 23.57 10.92 14.09
CA ASP A 181 24.32 11.98 14.83
C ASP A 181 23.61 12.48 16.09
N LYS A 182 22.30 12.28 16.18
CA LYS A 182 21.48 12.79 17.28
C LYS A 182 20.82 11.63 17.96
N LYS A 183 21.45 11.18 19.04
CA LYS A 183 20.90 10.18 19.93
C LYS A 183 19.47 10.59 20.32
N ASP A 184 18.53 9.67 20.10
CA ASP A 184 17.10 9.82 20.37
C ASP A 184 16.31 10.73 19.40
N ASP A 185 16.93 11.24 18.32
CA ASP A 185 16.22 11.92 17.23
C ASP A 185 15.83 10.92 16.12
N THR A 186 14.63 11.10 15.56
CA THR A 186 14.09 10.21 14.53
C THR A 186 13.35 11.01 13.48
N PHE A 187 13.44 10.55 12.23
CA PHE A 187 12.47 10.97 11.23
C PHE A 187 11.09 10.40 11.59
N PRO A 188 10.03 11.23 11.53
CA PRO A 188 8.71 10.81 11.97
C PRO A 188 8.15 9.71 11.07
N GLU A 189 7.18 8.98 11.62
CA GLU A 189 6.38 8.02 10.85
C GLU A 189 5.68 8.72 9.68
N GLU A 190 5.70 8.08 8.51
CA GLU A 190 4.93 8.50 7.32
C GLU A 190 3.94 7.40 6.95
N ASN A 191 2.73 7.77 6.54
CA ASN A 191 1.69 6.82 6.14
C ASN A 191 1.00 7.29 4.86
N ILE A 192 0.82 6.36 3.91
CA ILE A 192 -0.08 6.50 2.77
C ILE A 192 -1.15 5.42 2.89
N THR A 193 -2.41 5.85 2.97
CA THR A 193 -3.57 4.96 2.95
C THR A 193 -4.28 5.04 1.60
N ARG A 194 -4.52 3.88 0.99
CA ARG A 194 -5.36 3.71 -0.20
C ARG A 194 -6.56 2.84 0.17
N LYS A 195 -7.76 3.33 -0.12
CA LYS A 195 -8.99 2.56 0.04
C LYS A 195 -9.31 1.84 -1.25
N TYR A 196 -9.71 0.58 -1.15
CA TYR A 196 -10.15 -0.25 -2.25
C TYR A 196 -11.43 -0.99 -1.87
N THR A 197 -12.45 -0.93 -2.70
CA THR A 197 -13.70 -1.66 -2.47
C THR A 197 -13.72 -2.91 -3.36
N ILE A 198 -14.00 -4.06 -2.76
CA ILE A 198 -14.21 -5.29 -3.55
C ILE A 198 -15.68 -5.31 -3.96
N ASP A 199 -15.95 -4.97 -5.22
CA ASP A 199 -17.31 -4.92 -5.81
C ASP A 199 -17.91 -6.32 -6.04
N LEU A 200 -18.13 -7.06 -4.96
CA LEU A 200 -18.78 -8.36 -4.93
C LEU A 200 -19.76 -8.41 -3.76
N ASP A 201 -20.86 -7.69 -3.83
CA ASP A 201 -21.88 -7.75 -2.80
C ASP A 201 -22.52 -9.14 -2.65
N LYS A 202 -22.85 -9.46 -1.39
CA LYS A 202 -23.79 -10.53 -1.04
C LYS A 202 -25.23 -10.09 -1.33
N ILE A 203 -26.08 -11.01 -1.74
CA ILE A 203 -27.54 -10.76 -1.78
C ILE A 203 -28.05 -10.59 -0.34
N THR A 204 -28.68 -9.46 -0.05
CA THR A 204 -29.23 -9.13 1.28
C THR A 204 -30.76 -8.97 1.24
N ASN A 205 -31.40 -9.06 2.40
CA ASN A 205 -32.84 -8.83 2.58
C ASN A 205 -33.72 -9.78 1.74
N LEU A 206 -33.35 -11.06 1.71
CA LEU A 206 -34.19 -12.09 1.11
C LEU A 206 -35.53 -12.17 1.86
N THR A 207 -36.62 -11.96 1.14
CA THR A 207 -37.97 -11.96 1.70
C THR A 207 -38.92 -12.67 0.75
N PHE A 208 -39.84 -13.45 1.31
CA PHE A 208 -40.97 -14.01 0.57
C PHE A 208 -42.12 -13.01 0.64
N ASP A 209 -42.79 -12.74 -0.50
CA ASP A 209 -43.87 -11.75 -0.55
C ASP A 209 -45.17 -12.16 0.16
N GLY A 210 -45.22 -13.41 0.66
CA GLY A 210 -46.34 -13.95 1.43
C GLY A 210 -47.46 -14.55 0.57
N SER A 211 -47.34 -14.52 -0.76
CA SER A 211 -48.38 -15.03 -1.66
C SER A 211 -47.81 -15.99 -2.72
N LEU A 212 -48.62 -16.99 -3.06
CA LEU A 212 -48.37 -17.85 -4.21
C LEU A 212 -49.33 -17.43 -5.32
N THR A 213 -48.84 -17.36 -6.56
CA THR A 213 -49.72 -17.22 -7.71
C THR A 213 -50.61 -18.46 -7.84
N GLU A 214 -51.70 -18.35 -8.62
CA GLU A 214 -52.60 -19.49 -8.92
C GLU A 214 -51.85 -20.70 -9.51
N ASN A 215 -50.68 -20.48 -10.11
CA ASN A 215 -49.81 -21.51 -10.69
C ASN A 215 -48.72 -22.03 -9.74
N GLY A 216 -48.77 -21.68 -8.44
CA GLY A 216 -47.79 -22.14 -7.45
C GLY A 216 -46.39 -21.52 -7.63
N ILE A 217 -46.33 -20.26 -8.05
CA ILE A 217 -45.08 -19.50 -8.16
C ILE A 217 -44.94 -18.60 -6.93
N ALA A 218 -43.82 -18.69 -6.23
CA ALA A 218 -43.44 -17.74 -5.17
C ALA A 218 -42.54 -16.64 -5.74
N VAL A 219 -42.75 -15.40 -5.27
CA VAL A 219 -41.84 -14.28 -5.55
C VAL A 219 -40.97 -14.04 -4.33
N ILE A 220 -39.67 -14.21 -4.51
CA ILE A 220 -38.66 -13.92 -3.49
C ILE A 220 -37.99 -12.60 -3.85
N ARG A 221 -38.11 -11.60 -2.99
CA ARG A 221 -37.50 -10.28 -3.17
C ARG A 221 -36.17 -10.20 -2.43
N PHE A 222 -35.27 -9.38 -2.95
CA PHE A 222 -33.99 -9.09 -2.31
C PHE A 222 -33.50 -7.71 -2.69
N ASN A 223 -32.60 -7.15 -1.87
CA ASN A 223 -31.90 -5.92 -2.20
C ASN A 223 -30.94 -6.19 -3.36
N HIS A 224 -31.01 -5.34 -4.38
CA HIS A 224 -30.16 -5.44 -5.55
C HIS A 224 -28.66 -5.46 -5.16
N PRO A 225 -27.89 -6.53 -5.47
CA PRO A 225 -26.48 -6.59 -5.12
C PRO A 225 -25.67 -5.62 -6.00
N ARG A 226 -24.78 -4.80 -5.41
CA ARG A 226 -23.93 -3.90 -6.18
C ARG A 226 -22.83 -4.72 -6.87
N GLY A 227 -22.85 -4.73 -8.20
CA GLY A 227 -21.80 -5.35 -9.01
C GLY A 227 -22.34 -6.00 -10.28
N HIS A 228 -21.42 -6.33 -11.20
CA HIS A 228 -21.73 -7.12 -12.38
C HIS A 228 -21.46 -8.59 -12.11
N TYR A 229 -22.52 -9.40 -12.09
CA TYR A 229 -22.47 -10.84 -11.86
C TYR A 229 -22.79 -11.61 -13.13
N ASN A 230 -22.17 -12.77 -13.28
CA ASN A 230 -22.48 -13.70 -14.36
C ASN A 230 -23.83 -14.38 -14.11
N GLU A 231 -24.11 -14.72 -12.86
CA GLU A 231 -25.32 -15.42 -12.45
C GLU A 231 -25.69 -15.06 -11.00
N LEU A 232 -26.98 -14.94 -10.73
CA LEU A 232 -27.55 -15.03 -9.38
C LEU A 232 -28.28 -16.36 -9.29
N ARG A 233 -27.99 -17.17 -8.28
CA ARG A 233 -28.61 -18.48 -8.08
C ARG A 233 -29.36 -18.52 -6.78
N PHE A 234 -30.57 -19.04 -6.80
CA PHE A 234 -31.43 -19.25 -5.65
C PHE A 234 -31.73 -20.74 -5.50
N SER A 235 -31.60 -21.25 -4.29
CA SER A 235 -31.82 -22.65 -3.96
C SER A 235 -32.62 -22.76 -2.68
N CYS A 236 -33.70 -23.54 -2.69
CA CYS A 236 -34.46 -23.91 -1.50
C CYS A 236 -34.51 -25.42 -1.33
N ASN A 237 -34.46 -25.85 -0.08
CA ASN A 237 -34.76 -27.20 0.32
C ASN A 237 -36.01 -27.22 1.21
N VAL A 238 -36.86 -28.22 1.01
CA VAL A 238 -38.01 -28.49 1.87
C VAL A 238 -37.52 -28.93 3.25
N GLN A 239 -38.05 -28.32 4.31
CA GLN A 239 -37.85 -28.73 5.70
C GLN A 239 -39.15 -29.37 6.21
N ASP A 240 -39.52 -30.56 5.73
CA ASP A 240 -40.71 -31.22 6.26
C ASP A 240 -40.40 -31.89 7.62
N LEU A 241 -41.27 -31.63 8.60
CA LEU A 241 -41.24 -32.22 9.95
C LEU A 241 -41.99 -33.57 9.99
N ASN A 242 -42.76 -33.93 8.96
CA ASN A 242 -43.60 -35.14 8.95
C ASN A 242 -43.52 -35.94 7.63
N CYS A 243 -42.45 -36.73 7.48
CA CYS A 243 -42.40 -38.01 6.76
C CYS A 243 -42.99 -38.18 5.34
N PHE A 244 -43.31 -37.14 4.57
CA PHE A 244 -43.46 -37.27 3.12
C PHE A 244 -42.19 -36.77 2.43
N ARG A 245 -41.42 -37.72 1.87
CA ARG A 245 -40.22 -37.42 1.08
C ARG A 245 -40.59 -36.67 -0.21
N PHE A 246 -40.72 -35.36 -0.11
CA PHE A 246 -40.47 -34.48 -1.23
C PHE A 246 -39.02 -34.00 -1.12
N ASP A 247 -38.08 -34.80 -1.65
CA ASP A 247 -36.73 -34.32 -1.98
C ASP A 247 -36.83 -33.34 -3.17
N GLN A 248 -37.55 -32.24 -2.98
CA GLN A 248 -37.76 -31.24 -3.99
C GLN A 248 -36.87 -30.05 -3.67
N SER A 249 -35.68 -30.03 -4.27
CA SER A 249 -34.87 -28.82 -4.32
C SER A 249 -35.48 -27.88 -5.35
N LEU A 250 -35.82 -26.66 -4.94
CA LEU A 250 -36.26 -25.62 -5.87
C LEU A 250 -35.07 -24.75 -6.20
N THR A 251 -34.64 -24.78 -7.46
CA THR A 251 -33.56 -23.92 -7.95
C THR A 251 -34.08 -22.96 -9.00
N ASN A 252 -33.63 -21.71 -8.91
CA ASN A 252 -33.80 -20.72 -9.95
C ASN A 252 -32.49 -19.96 -10.15
N HIS A 253 -32.22 -19.51 -11.37
CA HIS A 253 -31.04 -18.73 -11.68
C HIS A 253 -31.38 -17.60 -12.65
N THR A 254 -30.63 -16.52 -12.56
CA THR A 254 -30.73 -15.39 -13.47
C THR A 254 -29.34 -14.97 -13.90
N THR A 255 -29.08 -15.04 -15.21
CA THR A 255 -27.77 -14.70 -15.79
C THR A 255 -27.70 -13.24 -16.21
N ASN A 256 -26.49 -12.70 -16.27
CA ASN A 256 -26.19 -11.34 -16.72
C ASN A 256 -27.05 -10.25 -16.07
N CYS A 257 -27.39 -10.42 -14.79
CA CYS A 257 -28.30 -9.49 -14.15
C CYS A 257 -27.59 -8.31 -13.51
N SER A 258 -27.83 -7.12 -14.05
CA SER A 258 -27.30 -5.85 -13.54
C SER A 258 -28.28 -5.08 -12.65
N ASN A 259 -29.56 -5.47 -12.56
CA ASN A 259 -30.61 -4.78 -11.79
C ASN A 259 -31.67 -5.74 -11.20
N CYS A 260 -31.31 -7.00 -10.93
CA CYS A 260 -32.27 -7.96 -10.36
C CYS A 260 -32.55 -7.63 -8.90
N SER A 261 -33.82 -7.76 -8.53
CA SER A 261 -34.30 -7.61 -7.15
C SER A 261 -35.32 -8.68 -6.76
N PHE A 262 -35.53 -9.70 -7.58
CA PHE A 262 -36.42 -10.81 -7.26
C PHE A 262 -36.09 -12.11 -8.02
N PHE A 263 -36.49 -13.24 -7.45
CA PHE A 263 -36.58 -14.55 -8.09
C PHE A 263 -38.05 -14.97 -8.21
N SER A 264 -38.43 -15.58 -9.33
CA SER A 264 -39.74 -16.24 -9.50
C SER A 264 -39.54 -17.75 -9.37
N VAL A 265 -39.93 -18.33 -8.24
CA VAL A 265 -39.64 -19.74 -7.92
C VAL A 265 -40.88 -20.58 -8.25
N PRO A 266 -40.85 -21.41 -9.30
CA PRO A 266 -42.01 -22.22 -9.68
C PRO A 266 -42.14 -23.47 -8.81
N LYS A 267 -43.33 -24.09 -8.85
CA LYS A 267 -43.62 -25.39 -8.21
C LYS A 267 -43.49 -25.38 -6.67
N VAL A 268 -43.83 -24.26 -6.05
CA VAL A 268 -43.90 -24.15 -4.59
C VAL A 268 -45.20 -24.77 -4.11
N VAL A 269 -45.12 -25.65 -3.11
CA VAL A 269 -46.25 -26.38 -2.53
C VAL A 269 -46.74 -25.61 -1.30
N ARG A 270 -48.07 -25.51 -1.11
CA ARG A 270 -48.71 -24.91 0.07
C ARG A 270 -48.57 -25.79 1.31
N GLY A 271 -48.57 -25.19 2.49
CA GLY A 271 -48.43 -25.89 3.77
C GLY A 271 -47.01 -26.42 4.05
N VAL A 272 -46.02 -26.03 3.24
CA VAL A 272 -44.63 -26.52 3.34
C VAL A 272 -43.70 -25.42 3.80
N LYS A 273 -42.77 -25.79 4.70
CA LYS A 273 -41.66 -24.95 5.13
C LYS A 273 -40.45 -25.13 4.21
N TYR A 274 -39.87 -24.02 3.77
CA TYR A 274 -38.67 -23.99 2.94
C TYR A 274 -37.54 -23.27 3.68
N THR A 275 -36.31 -23.77 3.48
CA THR A 275 -35.07 -23.05 3.82
C THR A 275 -34.31 -22.78 2.55
N CYS A 276 -34.03 -21.51 2.32
CA CYS A 276 -33.54 -21.01 1.06
C CYS A 276 -32.29 -20.16 1.23
N GLN A 277 -31.45 -20.18 0.21
CA GLN A 277 -30.28 -19.33 0.12
C GLN A 277 -30.13 -18.85 -1.33
N ALA A 278 -29.74 -17.59 -1.49
CA ALA A 278 -29.31 -17.05 -2.75
C ALA A 278 -27.78 -16.98 -2.79
N SER A 279 -27.20 -16.93 -3.99
CA SER A 279 -25.77 -16.77 -4.18
C SER A 279 -25.51 -15.91 -5.39
N THR A 280 -24.49 -15.07 -5.30
CA THR A 280 -23.96 -14.35 -6.45
C THR A 280 -22.77 -15.10 -7.03
N ILE A 281 -22.77 -15.29 -8.34
CA ILE A 281 -21.77 -16.04 -9.09
C ILE A 281 -21.14 -15.10 -10.11
N LYS A 282 -19.82 -14.99 -10.07
CA LYS A 282 -19.03 -14.21 -11.03
C LYS A 282 -17.84 -15.05 -11.49
N ALA A 283 -17.58 -15.06 -12.79
CA ALA A 283 -16.51 -15.86 -13.36
C ALA A 283 -15.17 -15.53 -12.68
N GLY A 284 -14.49 -16.57 -12.18
CA GLY A 284 -13.23 -16.43 -11.47
C GLY A 284 -13.33 -16.05 -9.99
N PHE A 285 -14.54 -15.97 -9.41
CA PHE A 285 -14.78 -15.71 -7.98
C PHE A 285 -15.51 -16.90 -7.33
N LYS A 286 -15.33 -17.08 -6.02
CA LYS A 286 -16.15 -18.00 -5.22
C LYS A 286 -17.58 -17.47 -5.10
N ASP A 287 -18.56 -18.37 -5.19
CA ASP A 287 -19.97 -18.07 -4.95
C ASP A 287 -20.17 -17.41 -3.59
N VAL A 288 -20.87 -16.28 -3.56
CA VAL A 288 -21.15 -15.53 -2.33
C VAL A 288 -22.58 -15.80 -1.91
N ALA A 289 -22.75 -16.61 -0.88
CA ALA A 289 -24.05 -17.02 -0.39
C ALA A 289 -24.68 -15.93 0.51
N SER A 290 -26.00 -15.77 0.41
CA SER A 290 -26.83 -14.89 1.23
C SER A 290 -27.00 -15.45 2.65
N ASP A 291 -27.67 -14.69 3.51
CA ASP A 291 -28.25 -15.28 4.72
C ASP A 291 -29.38 -16.24 4.35
N GLU A 292 -29.65 -17.21 5.23
CA GLU A 292 -30.76 -18.13 5.04
C GLU A 292 -32.09 -17.42 5.20
N LEU A 293 -33.00 -17.68 4.26
CA LEU A 293 -34.42 -17.33 4.37
C LEU A 293 -35.20 -18.59 4.71
N GLN A 294 -35.93 -18.56 5.82
CA GLN A 294 -36.94 -19.58 6.11
C GLN A 294 -38.33 -18.97 5.90
N PHE A 295 -39.16 -19.62 5.11
CA PHE A 295 -40.55 -19.21 4.97
C PHE A 295 -41.50 -20.41 4.96
N ASN A 296 -42.70 -20.19 5.48
CA ASN A 296 -43.79 -21.14 5.45
C ASN A 296 -44.84 -20.66 4.45
N THR A 297 -45.35 -21.57 3.65
CA THR A 297 -46.47 -21.30 2.75
C THR A 297 -47.75 -21.63 3.51
N GLY A 298 -48.62 -20.64 3.69
CA GLY A 298 -49.93 -20.88 4.33
C GLY A 298 -50.75 -21.95 3.59
N GLU A 299 -51.69 -22.57 4.30
CA GLU A 299 -52.69 -23.47 3.70
C GLU A 299 -53.60 -22.73 2.71
#